data_AF-A0A2H0HIT0-F1
#
_entry.id   AF-A0A2H0HIT0-F1
#
_cell.length_a   1.000
_cell.length_b   1.000
_cell.length_c   1.000
_cell.angle_alpha   90.00
_cell.angle_beta   90.00
_cell.angle_gamma   90.00
#
_symmetry.space_group_name_H-M   'P 1'
#
loop_
_entity.id
_entity.type
_entity.pdbx_description
1 polymer ?
#
loop_
_entity_poly.entity_id
_entity_poly.type
_entity_poly.pdbx_seq_one_letter_code
_entity_poly.pdbx_strand_id
1 'polypeptide(L)'
;MSKFKIEIQITVVAFIIGAAVVTSGYFAYKSLSKIVWSIYQERLPDNRLFLIKDINADLTALENNVRLYILTNSKKDLKHYGTLQKQISIKIQSLGEISGKNSGDESLTDSIRNLSIEKLELWRGVLSLHQLAKEDQPAFSEIYSKLDEQKMDTITVETEKKGILRKIFGGEKVTVDTTFVERSIERDSLKQDIQKLETKIAEKGRKINVLESRLIEKNMVIGEKINALIAEAEKRESDNLMERTNEADRLAALTYKRLAAFTVTSVILLFVALFVLFNFLKKSRIYERVLKDAKQEAEKLARAKEQFAANVSHELRTPVNAIYGLTGQVLQKTL
;
A
#
# COMPACT_ATOMS: atom_id res chain seq x y z
N MET A 1 -0.03 17.13 -70.07
CA MET A 1 0.61 17.48 -68.78
C MET A 1 -0.35 17.60 -67.58
N SER A 2 -1.69 17.48 -67.72
CA SER A 2 -2.62 17.66 -66.58
C SER A 2 -2.85 16.42 -65.71
N LYS A 3 -2.71 15.19 -66.24
CA LYS A 3 -2.91 13.94 -65.47
C LYS A 3 -1.93 13.81 -64.30
N PHE A 4 -0.67 14.20 -64.49
CA PHE A 4 0.37 14.18 -63.44
C PHE A 4 0.02 15.09 -62.24
N LYS A 5 -0.68 16.20 -62.45
CA LYS A 5 -1.05 17.11 -61.34
C LYS A 5 -2.09 16.51 -60.40
N ILE A 6 -3.00 15.67 -60.91
CA ILE A 6 -4.11 15.12 -60.12
C ILE A 6 -3.65 13.90 -59.29
N GLU A 7 -2.87 12.99 -59.88
CA GLU A 7 -2.30 11.85 -59.14
C GLU A 7 -1.36 12.31 -58.02
N ILE A 8 -0.56 13.35 -58.25
CA ILE A 8 0.30 13.94 -57.21
C ILE A 8 -0.56 14.55 -56.10
N GLN A 9 -1.62 15.29 -56.43
CA GLN A 9 -2.52 15.87 -55.42
C GLN A 9 -3.19 14.79 -54.55
N ILE A 10 -3.64 13.69 -55.14
CA ILE A 10 -4.29 12.60 -54.41
C ILE A 10 -3.28 11.86 -53.52
N THR A 11 -2.09 11.58 -54.04
CA THR A 11 -1.02 10.93 -53.26
C THR A 11 -0.60 11.81 -52.06
N VAL A 12 -0.52 13.12 -52.25
CA VAL A 12 -0.23 14.09 -51.18
C VAL A 12 -1.35 14.12 -50.15
N VAL A 13 -2.62 14.15 -50.57
CA VAL A 13 -3.78 14.10 -49.64
C VAL A 13 -3.81 12.79 -48.86
N ALA A 14 -3.59 11.65 -49.53
CA ALA A 14 -3.53 10.34 -48.89
C ALA A 14 -2.38 10.23 -47.88
N PHE A 15 -1.20 10.79 -48.21
CA PHE A 15 -0.06 10.84 -47.30
C PHE A 15 -0.35 11.74 -46.07
N ILE A 16 -0.98 12.90 -46.27
CA ILE A 16 -1.38 13.80 -45.17
C ILE A 16 -2.37 13.09 -44.23
N ILE A 17 -3.33 12.35 -44.79
CA ILE A 17 -4.31 11.60 -43.99
C ILE A 17 -3.64 10.44 -43.25
N GLY A 18 -2.76 9.68 -43.91
CA GLY A 18 -1.98 8.62 -43.28
C GLY A 18 -1.12 9.14 -42.13
N ALA A 19 -0.41 10.25 -42.34
CA ALA A 19 0.38 10.90 -41.30
C ALA A 19 -0.50 11.38 -40.14
N ALA A 20 -1.67 11.98 -40.41
CA ALA A 20 -2.60 12.41 -39.38
C ALA A 20 -3.12 11.23 -38.53
N VAL A 21 -3.45 10.10 -39.15
CA VAL A 21 -3.90 8.88 -38.45
C VAL A 21 -2.80 8.31 -37.55
N VAL A 22 -1.58 8.15 -38.08
CA VAL A 22 -0.43 7.61 -37.31
C VAL A 22 -0.08 8.50 -36.13
N THR A 23 0.00 9.81 -36.36
CA THR A 23 0.29 10.81 -35.31
C THR A 23 -0.73 10.69 -34.18
N SER A 24 -1.99 10.43 -34.52
CA SER A 24 -3.02 10.30 -33.51
C SER A 24 -3.04 8.99 -32.75
N GLY A 25 -2.76 7.87 -33.43
CA GLY A 25 -2.62 6.58 -32.77
C GLY A 25 -1.51 6.67 -31.71
N TYR A 26 -0.43 7.37 -32.04
CA TYR A 26 0.66 7.66 -31.10
C TYR A 26 0.20 8.51 -29.89
N PHE A 27 -0.56 9.59 -30.10
CA PHE A 27 -1.07 10.41 -29.00
C PHE A 27 -2.11 9.69 -28.12
N ALA A 28 -2.98 8.87 -28.72
CA ALA A 28 -3.94 8.05 -28.00
C ALA A 28 -3.23 7.00 -27.13
N TYR A 29 -2.24 6.30 -27.70
CA TYR A 29 -1.41 5.34 -26.96
C TYR A 29 -0.67 6.01 -25.79
N LYS A 30 -0.02 7.16 -26.03
CA LYS A 30 0.69 7.92 -25.00
C LYS A 30 -0.23 8.37 -23.87
N SER A 31 -1.46 8.77 -24.19
CA SER A 31 -2.46 9.17 -23.19
C SER A 31 -2.97 7.99 -22.37
N LEU A 32 -3.31 6.88 -23.03
CA LEU A 32 -3.76 5.67 -22.35
C LEU A 32 -2.68 5.09 -21.44
N SER A 33 -1.43 5.08 -21.93
CA SER A 33 -0.27 4.63 -21.15
C SER A 33 -0.06 5.48 -19.88
N LYS A 34 -0.30 6.80 -19.92
CA LYS A 34 -0.23 7.65 -18.72
C LYS A 34 -1.30 7.33 -17.69
N ILE A 35 -2.54 7.11 -18.13
CA ILE A 35 -3.66 6.75 -17.23
C ILE A 35 -3.40 5.37 -16.61
N VAL A 36 -3.00 4.40 -17.43
CA VAL A 36 -2.66 3.06 -16.96
C VAL A 36 -1.50 3.13 -15.96
N TRP A 37 -0.47 3.91 -16.24
CA TRP A 37 0.68 4.08 -15.35
C TRP A 37 0.31 4.77 -14.02
N SER A 38 -0.62 5.73 -14.01
CA SER A 38 -1.10 6.32 -12.75
C SER A 38 -1.87 5.29 -11.91
N ILE A 39 -2.76 4.51 -12.53
CA ILE A 39 -3.57 3.49 -11.86
C ILE A 39 -2.70 2.34 -11.30
N TYR A 40 -1.62 1.96 -11.99
CA TYR A 40 -0.74 0.88 -11.51
C TYR A 40 0.13 1.29 -10.32
N GLN A 41 0.42 2.58 -10.10
CA GLN A 41 1.16 3.05 -8.92
C GLN A 41 0.31 3.13 -7.63
N GLU A 42 -1.02 3.04 -7.74
CA GLU A 42 -1.97 3.22 -6.62
C GLU A 42 -2.25 1.94 -5.80
N ARG A 43 -1.64 0.80 -6.14
CA ARG A 43 -1.87 -0.48 -5.43
C ARG A 43 -0.85 -0.83 -4.36
N LEU A 44 -0.02 0.11 -3.92
CA LEU A 44 0.87 -0.12 -2.79
C LEU A 44 0.31 0.67 -1.60
N PRO A 45 -0.47 0.04 -0.69
CA PRO A 45 -0.87 0.70 0.55
C PRO A 45 0.38 1.24 1.26
N ASP A 46 0.27 2.40 1.90
CA ASP A 46 1.37 2.90 2.70
C ASP A 46 1.58 1.94 3.89
N ASN A 47 2.58 1.07 3.75
CA ASN A 47 2.94 0.08 4.75
C ASN A 47 3.24 0.73 6.12
N ARG A 48 3.52 2.04 6.16
CA ARG A 48 3.80 2.80 7.40
C ARG A 48 2.57 2.93 8.29
N LEU A 49 1.44 3.38 7.75
CA LEU A 49 0.23 3.54 8.55
C LEU A 49 -0.25 2.19 9.07
N PHE A 50 -0.12 1.15 8.25
CA PHE A 50 -0.38 -0.23 8.68
C PHE A 50 0.51 -0.62 9.87
N LEU A 51 1.83 -0.44 9.77
CA LEU A 51 2.76 -0.73 10.86
C LEU A 51 2.46 0.07 12.13
N ILE A 52 2.12 1.35 11.99
CA ILE A 52 1.73 2.22 13.11
C ILE A 52 0.49 1.67 13.83
N LYS A 53 -0.55 1.28 13.08
CA LYS A 53 -1.78 0.70 13.64
C LYS A 53 -1.50 -0.63 14.33
N ASP A 54 -0.68 -1.47 13.72
CA ASP A 54 -0.27 -2.76 14.23
C ASP A 54 0.55 -2.61 15.55
N ILE A 55 1.46 -1.63 15.62
CA ILE A 55 2.17 -1.26 16.86
C ILE A 55 1.18 -0.83 17.95
N ASN A 56 0.19 0.02 17.62
CA ASN A 56 -0.79 0.49 18.60
C ASN A 56 -1.67 -0.65 19.15
N ALA A 57 -2.05 -1.60 18.29
CA ALA A 57 -2.77 -2.80 18.68
C ALA A 57 -1.94 -3.67 19.64
N ASP A 58 -0.67 -3.92 19.31
CA ASP A 58 0.23 -4.69 20.17
C ASP A 58 0.50 -3.99 21.50
N LEU A 59 0.64 -2.66 21.52
CA LEU A 59 0.80 -1.87 22.75
C LEU A 59 -0.42 -2.02 23.67
N THR A 60 -1.61 -2.11 23.09
CA THR A 60 -2.85 -2.36 23.83
C THR A 60 -2.90 -3.79 24.38
N ALA A 61 -2.46 -4.77 23.58
CA ALA A 61 -2.34 -6.16 24.02
C ALA A 61 -1.32 -6.31 25.18
N LEU A 62 -0.19 -5.59 25.10
CA LEU A 62 0.83 -5.55 26.15
C LEU A 62 0.28 -4.92 27.43
N GLU A 63 -0.42 -3.80 27.34
CA GLU A 63 -1.11 -3.17 28.48
C GLU A 63 -2.07 -4.13 29.18
N ASN A 64 -2.92 -4.82 28.42
CA ASN A 64 -3.84 -5.82 28.96
C ASN A 64 -3.09 -6.98 29.63
N ASN A 65 -1.97 -7.42 29.06
CA ASN A 65 -1.18 -8.50 29.63
C ASN A 65 -0.46 -8.09 30.94
N VAL A 66 0.05 -6.86 31.04
CA VAL A 66 0.62 -6.36 32.30
C VAL A 66 -0.46 -6.25 33.37
N ARG A 67 -1.64 -5.72 33.04
CA ARG A 67 -2.78 -5.70 33.97
C ARG A 67 -3.17 -7.09 34.43
N LEU A 68 -3.21 -8.06 33.52
CA LEU A 68 -3.49 -9.45 33.86
C LEU A 68 -2.43 -9.99 34.83
N TYR A 69 -1.14 -9.75 34.59
CA TYR A 69 -0.07 -10.16 35.48
C TYR A 69 -0.18 -9.54 36.87
N ILE A 70 -0.50 -8.25 36.97
CA ILE A 70 -0.71 -7.55 38.25
C ILE A 70 -1.85 -8.22 39.07
N LEU A 71 -2.87 -8.76 38.40
CA LEU A 71 -4.00 -9.43 39.03
C LEU A 71 -3.75 -10.91 39.35
N THR A 72 -3.11 -11.65 38.44
CA THR A 72 -2.96 -13.10 38.51
C THR A 72 -1.64 -13.53 39.15
N ASN A 73 -0.62 -12.67 39.11
CA ASN A 73 0.76 -12.95 39.49
C ASN A 73 1.36 -14.19 38.78
N SER A 74 0.84 -14.52 37.59
CA SER A 74 1.20 -15.72 36.86
C SER A 74 2.50 -15.53 36.05
N LYS A 75 3.45 -16.47 36.20
CA LYS A 75 4.69 -16.48 35.39
C LYS A 75 4.43 -16.59 33.89
N LYS A 76 3.27 -17.14 33.47
CA LYS A 76 2.87 -17.22 32.06
C LYS A 76 2.66 -15.84 31.47
N ASP A 77 2.03 -14.94 32.22
CA ASP A 77 1.72 -13.59 31.76
C ASP A 77 3.01 -12.78 31.61
N LEU A 78 3.95 -12.93 32.56
CA LEU A 78 5.28 -12.32 32.46
C LEU A 78 6.05 -12.77 31.19
N LYS A 79 5.95 -14.05 30.80
CA LYS A 79 6.57 -14.55 29.57
C LYS A 79 5.90 -13.96 28.32
N HIS A 80 4.59 -13.80 28.35
CA HIS A 80 3.85 -13.19 27.25
C HIS A 80 4.20 -11.71 27.07
N TYR A 81 4.31 -10.96 28.17
CA TYR A 81 4.80 -9.57 28.18
C TYR A 81 6.14 -9.44 27.45
N GLY A 82 7.14 -10.26 27.81
CA GLY A 82 8.46 -10.21 27.17
C GLY A 82 8.43 -10.54 25.68
N THR A 83 7.46 -11.36 25.24
CA THR A 83 7.28 -11.72 23.82
C THR A 83 6.70 -10.53 23.06
N LEU A 84 5.62 -9.93 23.58
CA LEU A 84 5.00 -8.74 23.00
C LEU A 84 5.97 -7.56 22.96
N GLN A 85 6.71 -7.31 24.05
CA GLN A 85 7.73 -6.26 24.12
C GLN A 85 8.77 -6.40 23.00
N LYS A 86 9.26 -7.63 22.75
CA LYS A 86 10.22 -7.90 21.67
C LYS A 86 9.60 -7.66 20.29
N GLN A 87 8.38 -8.12 20.06
CA GLN A 87 7.67 -7.92 18.79
C GLN A 87 7.46 -6.43 18.50
N ILE A 88 6.95 -5.68 19.47
CA ILE A 88 6.74 -4.23 19.35
C ILE A 88 8.07 -3.52 19.08
N SER A 89 9.15 -3.88 19.79
CA SER A 89 10.47 -3.28 19.58
C SER A 89 10.98 -3.47 18.15
N ILE A 90 10.78 -4.66 17.57
CA ILE A 90 11.14 -4.95 16.17
C ILE A 90 10.29 -4.10 15.21
N LYS A 91 8.97 -4.01 15.44
CA LYS A 91 8.07 -3.19 14.60
C LYS A 91 8.41 -1.69 14.69
N ILE A 92 8.79 -1.20 15.86
CA ILE A 92 9.26 0.19 16.05
C ILE A 92 10.58 0.44 15.31
N GLN A 93 11.49 -0.53 15.29
CA GLN A 93 12.74 -0.43 14.54
C GLN A 93 12.49 -0.38 13.03
N SER A 94 11.65 -1.28 12.50
CA SER A 94 11.32 -1.29 11.07
C SER A 94 10.59 -0.02 10.65
N LEU A 95 9.74 0.55 11.51
CA LEU A 95 9.11 1.85 11.27
C LEU A 95 10.16 2.97 11.09
N GLY A 96 11.22 2.97 11.91
CA GLY A 96 12.33 3.93 11.78
C GLY A 96 13.12 3.79 10.47
N GLU A 97 13.37 2.57 10.01
CA GLU A 97 14.07 2.30 8.75
C GLU A 97 13.27 2.78 7.52
N ILE A 98 11.94 2.72 7.61
CA ILE A 98 11.04 3.18 6.56
C ILE A 98 10.91 4.72 6.56
N SER A 99 11.04 5.36 7.73
CA SER A 99 10.95 6.82 7.91
C SER A 99 12.10 7.58 7.23
N GLY A 100 13.33 7.05 7.30
CA GLY A 100 14.54 7.67 6.72
C GLY A 100 14.58 7.76 5.18
N LYS A 101 13.53 7.32 4.48
CA LYS A 101 13.38 7.48 3.03
C LYS A 101 12.35 8.57 2.72
N ASN A 102 12.83 9.81 2.74
CA ASN A 102 12.37 10.97 1.93
C ASN A 102 10.85 11.13 1.79
N SER A 103 10.16 11.37 2.90
CA SER A 103 8.71 11.58 2.93
C SER A 103 8.32 12.69 3.89
N GLY A 104 7.37 13.54 3.50
CA GLY A 104 6.89 14.68 4.31
C GLY A 104 6.27 14.33 5.68
N ASP A 105 6.13 13.05 6.02
CA ASP A 105 5.55 12.56 7.28
C ASP A 105 6.58 11.98 8.27
N GLU A 106 7.87 12.28 8.08
CA GLU A 106 8.96 11.85 8.97
C GLU A 106 8.72 12.30 10.42
N SER A 107 8.22 13.53 10.61
CA SER A 107 7.92 14.10 11.94
C SER A 107 6.79 13.38 12.69
N LEU A 108 5.73 12.96 11.99
CA LEU A 108 4.62 12.19 12.58
C LEU A 108 5.10 10.80 13.00
N THR A 109 5.84 10.15 12.11
CA THR A 109 6.37 8.81 12.32
C THR A 109 7.33 8.77 13.52
N ASP A 110 8.22 9.76 13.62
CA ASP A 110 9.15 9.88 14.74
C ASP A 110 8.43 10.16 16.06
N SER A 111 7.38 10.99 16.03
CA SER A 111 6.56 11.27 17.21
C SER A 111 5.87 10.01 17.71
N ILE A 112 5.24 9.24 16.83
CA ILE A 112 4.57 7.98 17.17
C ILE A 112 5.58 6.96 17.68
N ARG A 113 6.75 6.84 17.05
CA ARG A 113 7.85 5.99 17.50
C ARG A 113 8.30 6.33 18.92
N ASN A 114 8.58 7.60 19.18
CA ASN A 114 9.06 8.06 20.48
C ASN A 114 8.01 7.83 21.58
N LEU A 115 6.74 8.14 21.30
CA LEU A 115 5.63 7.88 22.22
C LEU A 115 5.43 6.38 22.48
N SER A 116 5.62 5.54 21.46
CA SER A 116 5.53 4.08 21.59
C SER A 116 6.64 3.52 22.48
N ILE A 117 7.88 4.03 22.33
CA ILE A 117 9.02 3.68 23.20
C ILE A 117 8.73 4.15 24.63
N GLU A 118 8.27 5.38 24.81
CA GLU A 118 7.92 5.92 26.13
C GLU A 118 6.83 5.07 26.81
N LYS A 119 5.81 4.63 26.06
CA LYS A 119 4.75 3.74 26.55
C LYS A 119 5.30 2.37 27.00
N LEU A 120 6.23 1.77 26.24
CA LEU A 120 6.89 0.52 26.63
C LEU A 120 7.68 0.67 27.94
N GLU A 121 8.40 1.78 28.06
CA GLU A 121 9.21 2.10 29.24
C GLU A 121 8.34 2.30 30.49
N LEU A 122 7.18 2.95 30.35
CA LEU A 122 6.21 3.07 31.45
C LEU A 122 5.70 1.71 31.92
N TRP A 123 5.31 0.83 31.00
CA TRP A 123 4.83 -0.51 31.37
C TRP A 123 5.91 -1.39 31.99
N ARG A 124 7.16 -1.24 31.53
CA ARG A 124 8.32 -1.87 32.19
C ARG A 124 8.49 -1.35 33.62
N GLY A 125 8.36 -0.05 33.82
CA GLY A 125 8.40 0.60 35.13
C GLY A 125 7.31 0.07 36.07
N VAL A 126 6.05 0.06 35.61
CA VAL A 126 4.90 -0.49 36.37
C VAL A 126 5.15 -1.94 36.75
N LEU A 127 5.62 -2.76 35.81
CA LEU A 127 5.91 -4.17 36.06
C LEU A 127 7.01 -4.36 37.11
N SER A 128 8.08 -3.56 37.04
CA SER A 128 9.19 -3.62 38.00
C SER A 128 8.75 -3.19 39.41
N LEU A 129 7.91 -2.15 39.53
CA LEU A 129 7.34 -1.70 40.80
C LEU A 129 6.49 -2.79 41.44
N HIS A 130 5.67 -3.46 40.64
CA HIS A 130 4.84 -4.57 41.12
C HIS A 130 5.68 -5.76 41.62
N GLN A 131 6.77 -6.09 40.94
CA GLN A 131 7.69 -7.15 41.37
C GLN A 131 8.44 -6.80 42.66
N LEU A 132 8.93 -5.56 42.78
CA LEU A 132 9.61 -5.06 43.98
C LEU A 132 8.69 -5.06 45.22
N ALA A 133 7.41 -4.71 45.05
CA ALA A 133 6.42 -4.75 46.13
C ALA A 133 6.26 -6.16 46.74
N LYS A 134 6.57 -7.21 45.98
CA LYS A 134 6.48 -8.61 46.41
C LYS A 134 7.76 -9.11 47.08
N GLU A 135 8.93 -8.63 46.65
CA GLU A 135 10.24 -9.06 47.15
C GLU A 135 10.57 -8.59 48.58
N ASP A 136 9.86 -7.59 49.13
CA ASP A 136 10.04 -7.11 50.52
C ASP A 136 9.26 -7.93 51.59
N GLN A 137 8.59 -9.01 51.21
CA GLN A 137 7.95 -9.94 52.16
C GLN A 137 8.87 -10.90 52.98
N PRO A 138 10.18 -11.13 52.69
CA PRO A 138 11.01 -12.06 53.45
C PRO A 138 11.38 -11.57 54.87
N ALA A 139 11.07 -10.31 55.21
CA ALA A 139 11.21 -9.80 56.58
C ALA A 139 10.35 -10.58 57.60
N PHE A 140 9.25 -11.20 57.15
CA PHE A 140 8.43 -12.06 58.02
C PHE A 140 9.08 -13.42 58.27
N SER A 141 9.78 -14.02 57.30
CA SER A 141 10.37 -15.35 57.48
C SER A 141 11.45 -15.40 58.56
N GLU A 142 12.23 -14.34 58.73
CA GLU A 142 13.24 -14.25 59.79
C GLU A 142 12.62 -14.05 61.19
N ILE A 143 11.48 -13.37 61.27
CA ILE A 143 10.73 -13.19 62.53
C ILE A 143 10.03 -14.49 62.93
N TYR A 144 9.44 -15.21 61.97
CA TYR A 144 8.85 -16.53 62.23
C TYR A 144 9.90 -17.60 62.55
N SER A 145 11.08 -17.56 61.91
CA SER A 145 12.18 -18.48 62.25
C SER A 145 12.73 -18.23 63.66
N LYS A 146 12.87 -16.96 64.08
CA LYS A 146 13.25 -16.61 65.45
C LYS A 146 12.18 -17.01 66.49
N LEU A 147 10.91 -17.03 66.11
CA LEU A 147 9.82 -17.55 66.96
C LEU A 147 9.90 -19.08 67.14
N ASP A 148 10.42 -19.80 66.14
CA ASP A 148 10.51 -21.27 66.12
C ASP A 148 11.81 -21.78 66.78
N GLU A 149 12.84 -20.93 66.91
CA GLU A 149 14.11 -21.24 67.59
C GLU A 149 14.02 -21.28 69.12
N GLN A 150 13.03 -20.63 69.76
CA GLN A 150 12.82 -20.75 71.21
C GLN A 150 11.94 -21.97 71.56
N LYS A 151 12.48 -23.18 71.37
CA LYS A 151 11.88 -24.40 71.94
C LYS A 151 12.20 -24.54 73.42
N MET A 152 11.20 -25.04 74.15
CA MET A 152 11.11 -25.13 75.61
C MET A 152 12.21 -26.01 76.21
N ASP A 153 13.03 -25.45 77.11
CA ASP A 153 13.88 -26.25 77.99
C ASP A 153 13.05 -26.75 79.18
N THR A 154 12.58 -28.00 79.09
CA THR A 154 12.04 -28.71 80.25
C THR A 154 13.20 -29.21 81.08
N ILE A 155 13.55 -28.49 82.14
CA ILE A 155 14.51 -28.98 83.14
C ILE A 155 13.79 -30.01 84.02
N THR A 156 14.04 -31.30 83.80
CA THR A 156 13.67 -32.37 84.74
C THR A 156 14.56 -32.30 85.97
N VAL A 157 13.99 -31.95 87.12
CA VAL A 157 14.66 -32.03 88.42
C VAL A 157 14.09 -33.23 89.18
N GLU A 158 14.82 -34.35 89.20
CA GLU A 158 14.52 -35.44 90.12
C GLU A 158 14.83 -34.99 91.54
N THR A 159 13.83 -35.03 92.43
CA THR A 159 14.04 -34.81 93.86
C THR A 159 13.62 -36.06 94.62
N GLU A 160 14.59 -36.88 95.02
CA GLU A 160 14.39 -37.95 96.00
C GLU A 160 14.06 -37.34 97.37
N LYS A 161 12.98 -37.80 98.00
CA LYS A 161 12.84 -37.75 99.46
C LYS A 161 12.47 -39.12 100.02
N LYS A 162 13.42 -39.71 100.75
CA LYS A 162 13.20 -40.82 101.68
C LYS A 162 12.38 -40.32 102.88
N GLY A 163 11.24 -40.98 103.12
CA GLY A 163 10.40 -40.79 104.31
C GLY A 163 9.56 -42.05 104.52
N ILE A 164 9.85 -42.74 105.63
CA ILE A 164 9.51 -44.12 105.97
C ILE A 164 8.01 -44.21 106.39
N LEU A 165 7.27 -45.20 105.86
CA LEU A 165 5.85 -45.54 106.13
C LEU A 165 4.78 -44.82 105.29
N ARG A 166 4.50 -45.36 104.09
CA ARG A 166 3.11 -45.49 103.60
C ARG A 166 2.95 -46.64 102.60
N LYS A 167 3.35 -47.84 103.04
CA LYS A 167 2.85 -49.09 102.46
C LYS A 167 1.41 -49.24 102.97
N ILE A 168 0.49 -49.66 102.11
CA ILE A 168 -0.95 -49.90 102.34
C ILE A 168 -1.83 -48.70 101.90
N PHE A 169 -2.67 -48.96 100.89
CA PHE A 169 -3.54 -48.06 100.11
C PHE A 169 -2.88 -47.31 98.95
N GLY A 170 -2.81 -48.01 97.81
CA GLY A 170 -2.45 -47.46 96.50
C GLY A 170 -3.56 -46.63 95.89
N GLY A 171 -3.13 -45.58 95.20
CA GLY A 171 -3.95 -44.62 94.45
C GLY A 171 -3.14 -43.35 94.23
N GLU A 172 -2.22 -43.36 93.26
CA GLU A 172 -1.39 -42.21 92.92
C GLU A 172 -2.24 -41.14 92.23
N LYS A 173 -2.61 -40.07 92.96
CA LYS A 173 -3.07 -38.82 92.36
C LYS A 173 -1.87 -37.90 92.25
N VAL A 174 -1.30 -37.83 91.05
CA VAL A 174 -0.35 -36.77 90.68
C VAL A 174 -1.13 -35.46 90.65
N THR A 175 -0.85 -34.58 91.61
CA THR A 175 -1.30 -33.18 91.58
C THR A 175 -0.13 -32.36 91.04
N VAL A 176 -0.28 -31.89 89.81
CA VAL A 176 0.68 -31.00 89.15
C VAL A 176 0.27 -29.59 89.50
N ASP A 177 0.92 -28.98 90.50
CA ASP A 177 0.80 -27.54 90.75
C ASP A 177 1.80 -26.80 89.85
N THR A 178 1.33 -26.36 88.69
CA THR A 178 2.10 -25.48 87.80
C THR A 178 1.86 -24.02 88.22
N THR A 179 2.86 -23.40 88.86
CA THR A 179 2.85 -21.94 89.03
C THR A 179 3.25 -21.30 87.70
N PHE A 180 2.31 -20.59 87.05
CA PHE A 180 2.60 -19.76 85.88
C PHE A 180 3.31 -18.47 86.32
N VAL A 181 4.61 -18.36 86.03
CA VAL A 181 5.27 -17.04 85.97
C VAL A 181 5.14 -16.54 84.54
N GLU A 182 4.15 -15.70 84.30
CA GLU A 182 3.92 -15.09 83.00
C GLU A 182 5.00 -14.03 82.72
N ARG A 183 5.91 -14.35 81.79
CA ARG A 183 6.96 -13.44 81.31
C ARG A 183 6.34 -12.45 80.31
N SER A 184 5.61 -11.46 80.81
CA SER A 184 4.81 -10.50 80.02
C SER A 184 5.60 -9.33 79.41
N ILE A 185 6.85 -9.10 79.85
CA ILE A 185 7.60 -7.86 79.54
C ILE A 185 8.17 -7.84 78.09
N GLU A 186 8.37 -8.99 77.45
CA GLU A 186 8.94 -9.07 76.08
C GLU A 186 7.88 -9.01 74.96
N ARG A 187 6.59 -9.16 75.28
CA ARG A 187 5.52 -9.11 74.26
C ARG A 187 5.13 -7.70 73.84
N ASP A 188 5.26 -6.72 74.73
CA ASP A 188 4.88 -5.34 74.44
C ASP A 188 5.89 -4.64 73.51
N SER A 189 7.19 -4.90 73.69
CA SER A 189 8.25 -4.43 72.78
C SER A 189 8.14 -5.08 71.40
N LEU A 190 7.90 -6.40 71.35
CA LEU A 190 7.70 -7.14 70.11
C LEU A 190 6.46 -6.67 69.35
N LYS A 191 5.36 -6.40 70.06
CA LYS A 191 4.14 -5.82 69.49
C LYS A 191 4.39 -4.43 68.91
N GLN A 192 5.19 -3.60 69.61
CA GLN A 192 5.56 -2.26 69.14
C GLN A 192 6.43 -2.32 67.87
N ASP A 193 7.33 -3.29 67.78
CA ASP A 193 8.19 -3.46 66.60
C ASP A 193 7.42 -4.00 65.40
N ILE A 194 6.51 -4.98 65.61
CA ILE A 194 5.58 -5.43 64.57
C ILE A 194 4.73 -4.26 64.06
N GLN A 195 4.18 -3.43 64.96
CA GLN A 195 3.36 -2.28 64.58
C GLN A 195 4.16 -1.19 63.82
N LYS A 196 5.43 -0.98 64.17
CA LYS A 196 6.34 -0.09 63.41
C LYS A 196 6.68 -0.66 62.02
N LEU A 197 6.83 -1.98 61.89
CA LEU A 197 7.05 -2.61 60.58
C LEU A 197 5.78 -2.56 59.72
N GLU A 198 4.60 -2.85 60.29
CA GLU A 198 3.32 -2.77 59.60
C GLU A 198 3.05 -1.36 59.06
N THR A 199 3.33 -0.33 59.86
CA THR A 199 3.18 1.07 59.44
C THR A 199 4.17 1.44 58.33
N LYS A 200 5.43 0.99 58.41
CA LYS A 200 6.42 1.20 57.32
C LYS A 200 6.05 0.48 56.03
N ILE A 201 5.55 -0.75 56.11
CA ILE A 201 5.08 -1.53 54.95
C ILE A 201 3.85 -0.86 54.35
N ALA A 202 2.90 -0.44 55.17
CA ALA A 202 1.72 0.30 54.71
C ALA A 202 2.09 1.63 54.05
N GLU A 203 3.06 2.37 54.58
CA GLU A 203 3.56 3.61 53.98
C GLU A 203 4.27 3.36 52.64
N LYS A 204 5.11 2.31 52.56
CA LYS A 204 5.78 1.90 51.33
C LYS A 204 4.79 1.44 50.25
N GLY A 205 3.81 0.62 50.63
CA GLY A 205 2.73 0.18 49.73
C GLY A 205 1.89 1.35 49.21
N ARG A 206 1.54 2.32 50.08
CA ARG A 206 0.86 3.55 49.66
C ARG A 206 1.70 4.34 48.64
N LYS A 207 3.01 4.49 48.86
CA LYS A 207 3.91 5.18 47.92
C LYS A 207 3.98 4.48 46.57
N ILE A 208 4.08 3.14 46.56
CA ILE A 208 4.09 2.35 45.32
C ILE A 208 2.77 2.53 44.56
N ASN A 209 1.62 2.41 45.22
CA ASN A 209 0.31 2.59 44.57
C ASN A 209 0.12 3.99 43.95
N VAL A 210 0.62 5.04 44.62
CA VAL A 210 0.59 6.41 44.08
C VAL A 210 1.47 6.54 42.83
N LEU A 211 2.66 5.92 42.84
CA LEU A 211 3.56 5.91 41.69
C LEU A 211 2.97 5.12 40.52
N GLU A 212 2.43 3.93 40.77
CA GLU A 212 1.72 3.14 39.75
C GLU A 212 0.56 3.92 39.13
N SER A 213 -0.26 4.58 39.95
CA SER A 213 -1.37 5.40 39.47
C SER A 213 -0.91 6.53 38.55
N ARG A 214 0.18 7.21 38.90
CA ARG A 214 0.77 8.28 38.08
C ARG A 214 1.32 7.75 36.75
N LEU A 215 1.95 6.58 36.77
CA LEU A 215 2.46 5.94 35.54
C LEU A 215 1.33 5.53 34.60
N ILE A 216 0.21 5.02 35.15
CA ILE A 216 -1.00 4.67 34.40
C ILE A 216 -1.65 5.91 33.80
N GLU A 217 -1.77 7.00 34.57
CA GLU A 217 -2.28 8.29 34.09
C GLU A 217 -1.43 8.82 32.93
N LYS A 218 -0.10 8.81 33.07
CA LYS A 218 0.82 9.20 32.00
C LYS A 218 0.68 8.31 30.76
N ASN A 219 0.47 7.00 30.94
CA ASN A 219 0.22 6.07 29.85
C ASN A 219 -1.09 6.39 29.10
N MET A 220 -2.15 6.78 29.80
CA MET A 220 -3.42 7.18 29.20
C MET A 220 -3.26 8.39 28.28
N VAL A 221 -2.57 9.44 28.77
CA VAL A 221 -2.26 10.64 27.99
C VAL A 221 -1.43 10.32 26.75
N ILE A 222 -0.43 9.43 26.86
CA ILE A 222 0.36 8.99 25.71
C ILE A 222 -0.50 8.21 24.71
N GLY A 223 -1.39 7.34 25.19
CA GLY A 223 -2.34 6.61 24.34
C GLY A 223 -3.26 7.54 23.54
N GLU A 224 -3.81 8.57 24.18
CA GLU A 224 -4.62 9.59 23.50
C GLU A 224 -3.82 10.33 22.43
N LYS A 225 -2.57 10.71 22.71
CA LYS A 225 -1.68 11.34 21.73
C LYS A 225 -1.38 10.44 20.55
N ILE A 226 -1.08 9.15 20.78
CA ILE A 226 -0.84 8.18 19.70
C ILE A 226 -2.09 8.05 18.83
N ASN A 227 -3.28 7.89 19.42
CA ASN A 227 -4.52 7.77 18.66
C ASN A 227 -4.85 9.05 17.86
N ALA A 228 -4.57 10.24 18.42
CA ALA A 228 -4.74 11.50 17.70
C ALA A 228 -3.80 11.60 16.48
N LEU A 229 -2.53 11.20 16.64
CA LEU A 229 -1.57 11.18 15.53
C LEU A 229 -1.93 10.14 14.45
N ILE A 230 -2.48 8.98 14.86
CA ILE A 230 -3.00 7.98 13.92
C ILE A 230 -4.18 8.55 13.13
N ALA A 231 -5.12 9.21 13.79
CA ALA A 231 -6.27 9.84 13.13
C ALA A 231 -5.83 10.97 12.16
N GLU A 232 -4.80 11.74 12.54
CA GLU A 232 -4.22 12.74 11.64
C GLU A 232 -3.57 12.07 10.40
N ALA A 233 -2.81 11.00 10.61
CA ALA A 233 -2.19 10.25 9.51
C ALA A 233 -3.23 9.61 8.57
N GLU A 234 -4.29 9.00 9.12
CA GLU A 234 -5.42 8.47 8.35
C GLU A 234 -6.10 9.56 7.51
N LYS A 235 -6.33 10.73 8.12
CA LYS A 235 -6.96 11.85 7.43
C LYS A 235 -6.07 12.35 6.28
N ARG A 236 -4.76 12.51 6.51
CA ARG A 236 -3.80 12.92 5.47
C ARG A 236 -3.75 11.93 4.32
N GLU A 237 -3.75 10.62 4.62
CA GLU A 237 -3.78 9.60 3.57
C GLU A 237 -5.09 9.67 2.78
N SER A 238 -6.23 9.80 3.47
CA SER A 238 -7.53 9.96 2.81
C SER A 238 -7.60 11.21 1.93
N ASP A 239 -7.10 12.36 2.42
CA ASP A 239 -7.08 13.62 1.68
C ASP A 239 -6.17 13.51 0.45
N ASN A 240 -4.97 12.90 0.60
CA ASN A 240 -4.05 12.64 -0.52
C ASN A 240 -4.65 11.69 -1.56
N LEU A 241 -5.37 10.64 -1.13
CA LEU A 241 -6.07 9.74 -2.04
C LEU A 241 -7.16 10.48 -2.80
N MET A 242 -7.96 11.31 -2.11
CA MET A 242 -9.02 12.11 -2.74
C MET A 242 -8.47 13.13 -3.74
N GLU A 243 -7.38 13.83 -3.41
CA GLU A 243 -6.74 14.78 -4.31
C GLU A 243 -6.22 14.06 -5.57
N ARG A 244 -5.56 12.91 -5.40
CA ARG A 244 -5.04 12.11 -6.52
C ARG A 244 -6.14 11.50 -7.39
N THR A 245 -7.25 11.01 -6.81
CA THR A 245 -8.41 10.55 -7.59
C THR A 245 -9.03 11.68 -8.38
N ASN A 246 -9.14 12.88 -7.78
CA ASN A 246 -9.66 14.06 -8.46
C ASN A 246 -8.73 14.54 -9.59
N GLU A 247 -7.41 14.49 -9.38
CA GLU A 247 -6.43 14.78 -10.43
C GLU A 247 -6.50 13.76 -11.57
N ALA A 248 -6.59 12.46 -11.25
CA ALA A 248 -6.75 11.39 -12.23
C ALA A 248 -8.04 11.57 -13.04
N ASP A 249 -9.17 11.90 -12.38
CA ASP A 249 -10.45 12.14 -13.04
C ASP A 249 -10.43 13.40 -13.90
N ARG A 250 -9.79 14.50 -13.46
CA ARG A 250 -9.63 15.72 -14.27
C ARG A 250 -8.74 15.48 -15.47
N LEU A 251 -7.62 14.79 -15.29
CA LEU A 251 -6.71 14.42 -16.38
C LEU A 251 -7.42 13.47 -17.35
N ALA A 252 -8.20 12.51 -16.85
CA ALA A 252 -9.03 11.64 -17.67
C ALA A 252 -10.05 12.46 -18.47
N ALA A 253 -10.80 13.37 -17.84
CA ALA A 253 -11.83 14.17 -18.52
C ALA A 253 -11.27 15.07 -19.64
N LEU A 254 -10.16 15.78 -19.38
CA LEU A 254 -9.49 16.61 -20.40
C LEU A 254 -8.96 15.76 -21.55
N THR A 255 -8.41 14.57 -21.23
CA THR A 255 -7.87 13.64 -22.21
C THR A 255 -8.99 13.02 -23.04
N TYR A 256 -10.10 12.61 -22.44
CA TYR A 256 -11.29 12.10 -23.11
C TYR A 256 -11.88 13.12 -24.08
N LYS A 257 -12.00 14.39 -23.68
CA LYS A 257 -12.51 15.44 -24.56
C LYS A 257 -11.62 15.66 -25.79
N ARG A 258 -10.29 15.63 -25.60
CA ARG A 258 -9.32 15.71 -26.71
C ARG A 258 -9.38 14.48 -27.61
N LEU A 259 -9.50 13.28 -27.03
CA LEU A 259 -9.62 12.02 -27.77
C LEU A 259 -10.91 11.98 -28.60
N ALA A 260 -12.04 12.41 -28.03
CA ALA A 260 -13.33 12.46 -28.72
C ALA A 260 -13.33 13.49 -29.87
N ALA A 261 -12.78 14.69 -29.65
CA ALA A 261 -12.61 15.66 -30.74
C ALA A 261 -11.71 15.08 -31.85
N PHE A 262 -10.65 14.38 -31.45
CA PHE A 262 -9.72 13.75 -32.36
C PHE A 262 -10.39 12.65 -33.22
N THR A 263 -11.14 11.72 -32.60
CA THR A 263 -11.83 10.65 -33.33
C THR A 263 -12.85 11.20 -34.32
N VAL A 264 -13.60 12.24 -33.95
CA VAL A 264 -14.51 12.94 -34.86
C VAL A 264 -13.76 13.52 -36.06
N THR A 265 -12.64 14.21 -35.83
CA THR A 265 -11.83 14.75 -36.94
C THR A 265 -11.25 13.66 -37.85
N SER A 266 -10.82 12.52 -37.31
CA SER A 266 -10.36 11.39 -38.12
C SER A 266 -11.46 10.76 -38.95
N VAL A 267 -12.65 10.60 -38.39
CA VAL A 267 -13.82 10.09 -39.13
C VAL A 267 -14.18 11.03 -40.26
N ILE A 268 -14.18 12.35 -40.02
CA ILE A 268 -14.43 13.36 -41.07
C ILE A 268 -13.37 13.27 -42.17
N LEU A 269 -12.08 13.20 -41.82
CA LEU A 269 -10.99 13.06 -42.80
C LEU A 269 -11.12 11.79 -43.64
N LEU A 270 -11.54 10.68 -43.03
CA LEU A 270 -11.79 9.43 -43.72
C LEU A 270 -12.93 9.58 -44.74
N PHE A 271 -14.03 10.22 -44.37
CA PHE A 271 -15.13 10.51 -45.30
C PHE A 271 -14.69 11.42 -46.45
N VAL A 272 -13.88 12.44 -46.18
CA VAL A 272 -13.31 13.31 -47.22
C VAL A 272 -12.42 12.51 -48.17
N ALA A 273 -11.57 11.61 -47.65
CA ALA A 273 -10.72 10.74 -48.47
C ALA A 273 -11.55 9.86 -49.41
N LEU A 274 -12.59 9.21 -48.87
CA LEU A 274 -13.50 8.36 -49.64
C LEU A 274 -14.22 9.16 -50.73
N PHE A 275 -14.67 10.38 -50.41
CA PHE A 275 -15.33 11.25 -51.38
C PHE A 275 -14.40 11.67 -52.52
N VAL A 276 -13.16 12.04 -52.22
CA VAL A 276 -12.14 12.38 -53.23
C VAL A 276 -11.84 11.17 -54.12
N LEU A 277 -11.64 10.01 -53.52
CA LEU A 277 -11.34 8.77 -54.24
C LEU A 277 -12.50 8.34 -55.15
N PHE A 278 -13.75 8.45 -54.67
CA PHE A 278 -14.93 8.14 -55.47
C PHE A 278 -15.08 9.09 -56.66
N ASN A 279 -14.89 10.40 -56.45
CA ASN A 279 -14.91 11.39 -57.53
C ASN A 279 -13.79 11.16 -58.55
N PHE A 280 -12.61 10.77 -58.09
CA PHE A 280 -11.49 10.45 -58.96
C PHE A 280 -11.79 9.22 -59.83
N LEU A 281 -12.28 8.13 -59.23
CA LEU A 281 -12.67 6.93 -59.98
C LEU A 281 -13.75 7.24 -61.03
N LYS A 282 -14.74 8.08 -60.68
CA LYS A 282 -15.79 8.51 -61.61
C LYS A 282 -15.21 9.28 -62.80
N LYS A 283 -14.32 10.25 -62.55
CA LYS A 283 -13.65 11.01 -63.62
C LYS A 283 -12.77 10.11 -64.49
N SER A 284 -12.00 9.20 -63.88
CA SER A 284 -11.11 8.30 -64.59
C SER A 284 -11.86 7.44 -65.61
N ARG A 285 -13.01 6.87 -65.22
CA ARG A 285 -13.88 6.08 -66.13
C ARG A 285 -14.40 6.90 -67.31
N ILE A 286 -14.75 8.18 -67.10
CA ILE A 286 -15.21 9.07 -68.18
C ILE A 286 -14.05 9.36 -69.14
N TYR A 287 -12.87 9.70 -68.61
CA TYR A 287 -11.69 9.94 -69.44
C TYR A 287 -11.30 8.70 -70.27
N GLU A 288 -11.42 7.51 -69.70
CA GLU A 288 -11.14 6.27 -70.40
C GLU A 288 -12.12 6.03 -71.56
N ARG A 289 -13.42 6.30 -71.37
CA ARG A 289 -14.41 6.24 -72.46
C ARG A 289 -14.12 7.26 -73.56
N VAL A 290 -13.95 8.53 -73.22
CA VAL A 290 -13.67 9.59 -74.20
C VAL A 290 -12.39 9.29 -75.00
N LEU A 291 -11.35 8.79 -74.33
CA LEU A 291 -10.12 8.39 -74.99
C LEU A 291 -10.33 7.19 -75.93
N LYS A 292 -11.13 6.22 -75.51
CA LYS A 292 -11.48 5.05 -76.34
C LYS A 292 -12.27 5.48 -77.58
N ASP A 293 -13.25 6.37 -77.42
CA ASP A 293 -14.09 6.85 -78.52
C ASP A 293 -13.27 7.68 -79.52
N ALA A 294 -12.44 8.62 -79.05
CA ALA A 294 -11.55 9.40 -79.90
C ALA A 294 -10.53 8.54 -80.67
N LYS A 295 -10.01 7.48 -80.02
CA LYS A 295 -9.13 6.51 -80.68
C LYS A 295 -9.87 5.77 -81.80
N GLN A 296 -11.10 5.32 -81.54
CA GLN A 296 -11.91 4.64 -82.56
C GLN A 296 -12.24 5.56 -83.74
N GLU A 297 -12.53 6.84 -83.49
CA GLU A 297 -12.79 7.82 -84.54
C GLU A 297 -11.54 8.08 -85.40
N ALA A 298 -10.38 8.24 -84.75
CA ALA A 298 -9.09 8.39 -85.45
C ALA A 298 -8.75 7.16 -86.30
N GLU A 299 -8.97 5.95 -85.78
CA GLU A 299 -8.78 4.70 -86.52
C GLU A 299 -9.73 4.59 -87.72
N LYS A 300 -11.00 4.99 -87.57
CA LYS A 300 -11.97 5.03 -88.68
C LYS A 300 -11.54 6.03 -89.75
N LEU A 301 -11.12 7.23 -89.36
CA LEU A 301 -10.65 8.26 -90.29
C LEU A 301 -9.38 7.80 -91.02
N ALA A 302 -8.43 7.18 -90.31
CA ALA A 302 -7.22 6.63 -90.90
C ALA A 302 -7.55 5.56 -91.95
N ARG A 303 -8.44 4.61 -91.63
CA ARG A 303 -8.90 3.59 -92.58
C ARG A 303 -9.63 4.20 -93.78
N ALA A 304 -10.50 5.18 -93.56
CA ALA A 304 -11.19 5.87 -94.66
C ALA A 304 -10.21 6.62 -95.57
N LYS A 305 -9.18 7.25 -95.00
CA LYS A 305 -8.11 7.92 -95.74
C LYS A 305 -7.26 6.92 -96.55
N GLU A 306 -6.88 5.79 -95.95
CA GLU A 306 -6.18 4.71 -96.65
C GLU A 306 -7.01 4.16 -97.81
N GLN A 307 -8.29 3.88 -97.58
CA GLN A 307 -9.20 3.39 -98.61
C GLN A 307 -9.43 4.42 -99.72
N PHE A 308 -9.58 5.70 -99.39
CA PHE A 308 -9.68 6.77 -100.37
C PHE A 308 -8.40 6.89 -101.21
N ALA A 309 -7.23 6.89 -100.57
CA ALA A 309 -5.95 6.96 -101.29
C ALA A 309 -5.76 5.75 -102.21
N ALA A 310 -6.12 4.54 -101.75
CA ALA A 310 -6.08 3.33 -102.57
C ALA A 310 -7.04 3.41 -103.75
N ASN A 311 -8.29 3.83 -103.53
CA ASN A 311 -9.30 3.98 -104.57
C ASN A 311 -8.91 5.05 -105.59
N VAL A 312 -8.49 6.24 -105.15
CA VAL A 312 -8.03 7.32 -106.05
C VAL A 312 -6.80 6.88 -106.84
N SER A 313 -5.86 6.16 -106.22
CA SER A 313 -4.71 5.61 -106.93
C SER A 313 -5.14 4.62 -108.03
N HIS A 314 -6.11 3.75 -107.73
CA HIS A 314 -6.66 2.80 -108.70
C HIS A 314 -7.39 3.51 -109.85
N GLU A 315 -8.25 4.48 -109.54
CA GLU A 315 -9.04 5.25 -110.52
C GLU A 315 -8.19 6.20 -111.36
N LEU A 316 -7.08 6.73 -110.85
CA LEU A 316 -6.14 7.55 -111.62
C LEU A 316 -5.24 6.72 -112.52
N ARG A 317 -4.86 5.50 -112.11
CA ARG A 317 -4.00 4.61 -112.91
C ARG A 317 -4.65 4.24 -114.24
N THR A 318 -5.97 4.06 -114.28
CA THR A 318 -6.73 3.68 -115.48
C THR A 318 -6.67 4.73 -116.61
N PRO A 319 -7.08 6.01 -116.41
CA PRO A 319 -6.97 7.05 -117.43
C PRO A 319 -5.52 7.41 -117.72
N VAL A 320 -4.60 7.41 -116.74
CA VAL A 320 -3.18 7.65 -116.98
C VAL A 320 -2.60 6.59 -117.92
N ASN A 321 -2.90 5.32 -117.69
CA ASN A 321 -2.50 4.24 -118.60
C ASN A 321 -3.16 4.37 -119.98
N ALA A 322 -4.43 4.82 -120.05
CA ALA A 322 -5.11 5.05 -121.32
C ALA A 322 -4.49 6.20 -122.13
N ILE A 323 -4.16 7.33 -121.48
CA ILE A 323 -3.46 8.46 -122.10
C ILE A 323 -2.07 8.02 -122.52
N TYR A 324 -1.32 7.33 -121.66
CA TYR A 324 0.01 6.81 -122.00
C TYR A 324 -0.05 5.90 -123.24
N GLY A 325 -1.02 4.98 -123.29
CA GLY A 325 -1.25 4.11 -124.45
C GLY A 325 -1.58 4.89 -125.74
N LEU A 326 -2.47 5.89 -125.67
CA LEU A 326 -2.80 6.75 -126.81
C LEU A 326 -1.61 7.59 -127.28
N THR A 327 -0.84 8.18 -126.36
CA THR A 327 0.38 8.93 -126.71
C THR A 327 1.42 8.04 -127.36
N GLY A 328 1.59 6.80 -126.89
CA GLY A 328 2.44 5.80 -127.53
C GLY A 328 1.99 5.47 -128.95
N GLN A 329 0.68 5.35 -129.21
CA GLN A 329 0.14 5.12 -130.55
C GLN A 329 0.35 6.32 -131.49
N VAL A 330 0.19 7.56 -131.00
CA VAL A 330 0.44 8.77 -131.81
C VAL A 330 1.93 8.88 -132.15
N LEU A 331 2.83 8.62 -131.19
CA LEU A 331 4.27 8.60 -131.42
C LEU A 331 4.69 7.50 -132.41
N GLN A 332 4.06 6.32 -132.36
CA GLN A 332 4.33 5.24 -133.33
C GLN A 332 3.76 5.51 -134.72
N LYS A 333 2.71 6.33 -134.86
CA LYS A 333 2.11 6.68 -136.17
C LYS A 333 2.86 7.76 -136.95
N THR A 334 3.99 8.24 -136.40
CA THR A 334 4.86 9.27 -137.00
C THR A 334 6.22 8.71 -137.44
N LEU A 335 6.34 7.39 -137.52
CA LEU A 335 7.38 6.61 -138.21
C LEU A 335 6.69 5.76 -139.26
#